data_AF-A0A1L9S8U1-F1
#
_entry.id   AF-A0A1L9S8U1-F1
#
_cell.length_a   1.000
_cell.length_b   1.000
_cell.length_c   1.000
_cell.angle_alpha   90.00
_cell.angle_beta   90.00
_cell.angle_gamma   90.00
#
_symmetry.space_group_name_H-M   'P 1'
#
loop_
_entity.id
_entity.type
_entity.pdbx_description
1 polymer ?
#
loop_
_entity_poly.entity_id
_entity_poly.type
_entity_poly.pdbx_seq_one_letter_code
_entity_poly.pdbx_strand_id
1 'polypeptide(L)'
;MANYLTWKPDLGNPEKINALQKKRWRFWDDLEPEIKHAASIHRLLQCEFELRECTQREMALKDKLAGYQKKLDTEAGLIQDIKVELLQENKRYWELELQWWVVRSAFQECPFTHGVNFWRSHPRWYMHRVLREDCARRGGCCRRGCGCCSNRQNWPDREFAAGHCTFECHCCENARGFELSQEKKSFYNQIFDLGKDNGYFYRISHSSLMGLILYNDDNPFDLIDDPPPNYETSSRTS
;
A
#
# COMPACT_ATOMS: atom_id res chain seq x y z
N MET A 1 0.32 18.13 13.79
CA MET A 1 0.74 17.81 12.41
C MET A 1 2.25 17.95 12.36
N ALA A 2 2.99 16.86 12.14
CA ALA A 2 4.45 16.93 12.04
C ALA A 2 4.84 17.72 10.79
N ASN A 3 5.79 18.65 10.92
CA ASN A 3 6.33 19.39 9.78
C ASN A 3 7.32 18.46 9.03
N TYR A 4 6.85 17.85 7.94
CA TYR A 4 7.59 16.83 7.18
C TYR A 4 8.85 17.35 6.46
N LEU A 5 9.12 18.66 6.51
CA LEU A 5 10.31 19.28 5.93
C LEU A 5 11.61 19.03 6.72
N THR A 6 11.54 18.38 7.90
CA THR A 6 12.69 18.17 8.79
C THR A 6 12.91 16.72 9.20
N TRP A 7 12.48 15.72 8.41
CA TRP A 7 12.92 14.34 8.64
C TRP A 7 14.38 14.19 8.18
N LYS A 8 15.29 14.00 9.13
CA LYS A 8 16.70 13.68 8.88
C LYS A 8 17.14 12.59 9.87
N PRO A 9 17.14 11.30 9.50
CA PRO A 9 18.09 10.39 10.11
C PRO A 9 19.51 10.89 9.79
N ASP A 10 20.51 10.50 10.57
CA ASP A 10 21.90 10.81 10.25
C ASP A 10 22.32 10.06 8.97
N LEU A 11 22.18 10.75 7.84
CA LEU A 11 22.37 10.25 6.46
C LEU A 11 23.80 10.48 5.95
N GLY A 12 24.80 10.72 6.81
CA GLY A 12 26.17 11.10 6.42
C GLY A 12 26.93 10.11 5.52
N ASN A 13 26.31 8.99 5.12
CA ASN A 13 26.82 8.08 4.11
C ASN A 13 25.66 7.23 3.49
N PRO A 14 25.09 7.67 2.35
CA PRO A 14 24.01 6.98 1.64
C PRO A 14 24.32 5.49 1.34
N GLU A 15 25.55 5.18 0.92
CA GLU A 15 26.03 3.81 0.65
C GLU A 15 25.96 2.90 1.89
N LYS A 16 26.13 3.46 3.10
CA LYS A 16 26.04 2.69 4.35
C LYS A 16 24.61 2.24 4.64
N ILE A 17 23.60 2.97 4.16
CA ILE A 17 22.19 2.64 4.43
C ILE A 17 21.74 1.45 3.59
N ASN A 18 22.04 1.47 2.29
CA ASN A 18 21.76 0.34 1.40
C ASN A 18 22.47 -0.93 1.90
N ALA A 19 23.77 -0.84 2.17
CA ALA A 19 24.55 -1.96 2.71
C ALA A 19 24.00 -2.47 4.05
N LEU A 20 23.57 -1.58 4.95
CA LEU A 20 22.95 -1.95 6.22
C LEU A 20 21.62 -2.68 6.02
N GLN A 21 20.74 -2.17 5.15
CA GLN A 21 19.46 -2.83 4.85
C GLN A 21 19.68 -4.20 4.19
N LYS A 22 20.66 -4.33 3.28
CA LYS A 22 21.07 -5.63 2.72
C LYS A 22 21.56 -6.60 3.79
N LYS A 23 22.36 -6.13 4.76
CA LYS A 23 22.81 -6.96 5.88
C LYS A 23 21.64 -7.43 6.76
N ARG A 24 20.67 -6.55 7.02
CA ARG A 24 19.45 -6.88 7.79
C ARG A 24 18.54 -7.85 7.06
N TRP A 25 18.44 -7.75 5.73
CA TRP A 25 17.74 -8.72 4.90
C TRP A 25 18.45 -10.07 4.90
N ARG A 26 19.77 -10.12 4.72
CA ARG A 26 20.54 -11.37 4.81
C ARG A 26 20.40 -12.06 6.16
N PHE A 27 20.40 -11.28 7.25
CA PHE A 27 20.12 -11.83 8.57
C PHE A 27 18.80 -12.59 8.59
N TRP A 28 17.74 -12.05 7.95
CA TRP A 28 16.47 -12.76 7.79
C TRP A 28 16.61 -14.01 6.93
N ASP A 29 17.26 -13.92 5.77
CA ASP A 29 17.49 -15.08 4.88
C ASP A 29 18.33 -16.18 5.51
N ASP A 30 19.13 -15.87 6.52
CA ASP A 30 19.95 -16.82 7.27
C ASP A 30 19.22 -17.40 8.50
N LEU A 31 18.01 -16.91 8.86
CA LEU A 31 17.24 -17.46 9.98
C LEU A 31 16.77 -18.90 9.69
N GLU A 32 16.69 -19.69 10.75
CA GLU A 32 16.14 -21.04 10.74
C GLU A 32 14.71 -21.06 10.15
N PRO A 33 14.37 -22.07 9.32
CA PRO A 33 13.06 -22.18 8.69
C PRO A 33 11.88 -22.09 9.67
N GLU A 34 12.01 -22.64 10.88
CA GLU A 34 10.99 -22.63 11.91
C GLU A 34 10.64 -21.20 12.36
N ILE A 35 11.65 -20.33 12.46
CA ILE A 35 11.46 -18.92 12.82
C ILE A 35 10.77 -18.18 11.66
N LYS A 36 11.19 -18.45 10.42
CA LYS A 36 10.56 -17.86 9.23
C LYS A 36 9.11 -18.33 9.02
N HIS A 37 8.82 -19.58 9.33
CA HIS A 37 7.46 -20.13 9.25
C HIS A 37 6.54 -19.48 10.28
N ALA A 38 7.03 -19.23 11.50
CA ALA A 38 6.28 -18.49 12.50
C ALA A 38 6.02 -17.03 12.08
N ALA A 39 7.00 -16.39 11.42
CA ALA A 39 6.94 -14.99 10.99
C ALA A 39 6.85 -14.85 9.45
N SER A 40 5.66 -15.13 8.90
CA SER A 40 5.46 -15.14 7.44
C SER A 40 5.46 -13.74 6.81
N ILE A 41 6.52 -13.41 6.06
CA ILE A 41 6.56 -12.20 5.20
C ILE A 41 5.43 -12.20 4.18
N HIS A 42 5.10 -13.36 3.60
CA HIS A 42 3.97 -13.49 2.68
C HIS A 42 2.67 -13.02 3.32
N ARG A 43 2.35 -13.54 4.51
CA ARG A 43 1.12 -13.16 5.22
C ARG A 43 1.13 -11.68 5.60
N LEU A 44 2.27 -11.13 6.02
CA LEU A 44 2.39 -9.71 6.34
C LEU A 44 2.02 -8.84 5.12
N LEU A 45 2.65 -9.07 3.98
CA LEU A 45 2.43 -8.29 2.77
C LEU A 45 1.03 -8.48 2.18
N GLN A 46 0.48 -9.70 2.28
CA GLN A 46 -0.88 -10.00 1.84
C GLN A 46 -1.92 -9.32 2.72
N CYS A 47 -1.74 -9.35 4.05
CA CYS A 47 -2.62 -8.66 4.98
C CYS A 47 -2.62 -7.14 4.73
N GLU A 48 -1.45 -6.54 4.48
CA GLU A 48 -1.35 -5.13 4.09
C GLU A 48 -2.00 -4.82 2.74
N PHE A 49 -1.96 -5.76 1.79
CA PHE A 49 -2.70 -5.62 0.53
C PHE A 49 -4.22 -5.66 0.76
N GLU A 50 -4.71 -6.57 1.59
CA GLU A 50 -6.13 -6.70 1.96
C GLU A 50 -6.62 -5.43 2.70
N LEU A 51 -5.81 -4.85 3.60
CA LEU A 51 -6.10 -3.59 4.28
C LEU A 51 -6.21 -2.42 3.28
N ARG A 52 -5.33 -2.39 2.26
CA ARG A 52 -5.42 -1.43 1.15
C ARG A 52 -6.68 -1.63 0.31
N GLU A 53 -7.04 -2.86 -0.02
CA GLU A 53 -8.29 -3.15 -0.76
C GLU A 53 -9.50 -2.64 0.00
N CYS A 54 -9.60 -3.01 1.28
CA CYS A 54 -10.69 -2.62 2.16
C CYS A 54 -10.83 -1.09 2.25
N THR A 55 -9.73 -0.39 2.51
CA THR A 55 -9.73 1.08 2.57
C THR A 55 -10.11 1.70 1.24
N GLN A 56 -9.62 1.19 0.12
CA GLN A 56 -9.94 1.73 -1.21
C GLN A 56 -11.39 1.46 -1.60
N ARG A 57 -11.97 0.34 -1.17
CA ARG A 57 -13.41 0.07 -1.32
C ARG A 57 -14.24 1.02 -0.48
N GLU A 58 -13.86 1.23 0.78
CA GLU A 58 -14.51 2.20 1.68
C GLU A 58 -14.55 3.60 1.03
N MET A 59 -13.45 4.04 0.44
CA MET A 59 -13.37 5.29 -0.32
C MET A 59 -14.35 5.31 -1.50
N ALA A 60 -14.35 4.26 -2.32
CA ALA A 60 -15.22 4.17 -3.48
C ALA A 60 -16.69 4.25 -3.08
N LEU A 61 -17.08 3.57 -1.99
CA LEU A 61 -18.42 3.59 -1.46
C LEU A 61 -18.81 4.97 -0.90
N LYS A 62 -17.90 5.64 -0.19
CA LYS A 62 -18.11 7.02 0.28
C LYS A 62 -18.29 8.00 -0.88
N ASP A 63 -17.49 7.89 -1.94
CA ASP A 63 -17.62 8.70 -3.15
C ASP A 63 -18.95 8.43 -3.87
N LYS A 64 -19.33 7.15 -4.04
CA LYS A 64 -20.62 6.73 -4.62
C LYS A 64 -21.80 7.30 -3.80
N LEU A 65 -21.75 7.16 -2.47
CA LEU A 65 -22.77 7.68 -1.55
C LEU A 65 -22.93 9.20 -1.68
N ALA A 66 -21.81 9.94 -1.68
CA ALA A 66 -21.83 11.39 -1.85
C ALA A 66 -22.39 11.81 -3.22
N GLY A 67 -22.14 11.02 -4.27
CA GLY A 67 -22.74 11.22 -5.60
C GLY A 67 -24.25 11.00 -5.61
N TYR A 68 -24.73 9.96 -4.94
CA TYR A 68 -26.16 9.64 -4.86
C TYR A 68 -26.96 10.63 -4.00
N GLN A 69 -26.40 11.08 -2.87
CA GLN A 69 -27.06 12.07 -2.01
C GLN A 69 -27.30 13.41 -2.72
N LYS A 70 -26.54 13.72 -3.78
CA LYS A 70 -26.73 14.93 -4.60
C LYS A 70 -27.83 14.79 -5.65
N LYS A 71 -28.26 13.57 -5.97
CA LYS A 71 -29.30 13.29 -6.97
C LYS A 71 -30.65 13.15 -6.27
N LEU A 72 -31.61 14.00 -6.63
CA LEU A 72 -32.95 14.06 -6.03
C LEU A 72 -33.75 12.76 -6.22
N ASP A 73 -33.52 12.02 -7.30
CA ASP A 73 -34.28 10.83 -7.67
C ASP A 73 -33.62 9.50 -7.27
N THR A 74 -32.59 9.52 -6.40
CA THR A 74 -31.95 8.28 -5.97
C THR A 74 -32.90 7.48 -5.07
N GLU A 75 -33.11 6.22 -5.42
CA GLU A 75 -33.84 5.27 -4.59
C GLU A 75 -33.19 5.12 -3.20
N ALA A 76 -33.99 5.27 -2.13
CA ALA A 76 -33.52 5.15 -0.75
C ALA A 76 -32.88 3.78 -0.45
N GLY A 77 -33.34 2.72 -1.14
CA GLY A 77 -32.77 1.38 -1.07
C GLY A 77 -31.29 1.34 -1.44
N LEU A 78 -30.90 1.99 -2.56
CA LEU A 78 -29.51 2.04 -3.02
C LEU A 78 -28.59 2.73 -2.00
N ILE A 79 -29.06 3.80 -1.37
CA ILE A 79 -28.32 4.50 -0.31
C ILE A 79 -28.14 3.58 0.91
N GLN A 80 -29.18 2.82 1.26
CA GLN A 80 -29.14 1.90 2.39
C GLN A 80 -28.19 0.73 2.12
N ASP A 81 -28.19 0.18 0.92
CA ASP A 81 -27.28 -0.91 0.52
C ASP A 81 -25.81 -0.50 0.63
N ILE A 82 -25.46 0.71 0.15
CA ILE A 82 -24.10 1.24 0.28
C ILE A 82 -23.69 1.42 1.75
N LYS A 83 -24.61 1.86 2.61
CA LYS A 83 -24.35 1.98 4.05
C LYS A 83 -24.09 0.62 4.69
N VAL A 84 -24.85 -0.42 4.30
CA VAL A 84 -24.62 -1.78 4.76
C VAL A 84 -23.24 -2.27 4.31
N GLU A 85 -22.86 -2.03 3.05
CA GLU A 85 -21.55 -2.41 2.53
C GLU A 85 -20.40 -1.68 3.25
N LEU A 86 -20.56 -0.38 3.54
CA LEU A 86 -19.59 0.39 4.34
C LEU A 86 -19.40 -0.20 5.74
N LEU A 87 -20.48 -0.65 6.39
CA LEU A 87 -20.37 -1.32 7.70
C LEU A 87 -19.62 -2.65 7.60
N GLN A 88 -19.83 -3.40 6.52
CA GLN A 88 -19.11 -4.64 6.26
C GLN A 88 -17.62 -4.40 6.03
N GLU A 89 -17.25 -3.40 5.23
CA GLU A 89 -15.84 -3.04 5.03
C GLU A 89 -15.19 -2.55 6.33
N ASN A 90 -15.87 -1.74 7.14
CA ASN A 90 -15.34 -1.33 8.46
C ASN A 90 -15.06 -2.54 9.37
N LYS A 91 -15.97 -3.51 9.40
CA LYS A 91 -15.78 -4.75 10.16
C LYS A 91 -14.58 -5.55 9.62
N ARG A 92 -14.51 -5.72 8.30
CA ARG A 92 -13.41 -6.43 7.62
C ARG A 92 -12.06 -5.77 7.90
N TYR A 93 -12.00 -4.44 7.86
CA TYR A 93 -10.79 -3.68 8.16
C TYR A 93 -10.31 -3.98 9.59
N TRP A 94 -11.20 -3.90 10.58
CA TRP A 94 -10.88 -4.20 11.97
C TRP A 94 -10.36 -5.64 12.17
N GLU A 95 -10.99 -6.63 11.52
CA GLU A 95 -10.52 -8.02 11.56
C GLU A 95 -9.12 -8.17 10.93
N LEU A 96 -8.86 -7.48 9.82
CA LEU A 96 -7.55 -7.48 9.16
C LEU A 96 -6.48 -6.77 10.00
N GLU A 97 -6.81 -5.69 10.72
CA GLU A 97 -5.87 -5.05 11.63
C GLU A 97 -5.45 -5.98 12.77
N LEU A 98 -6.39 -6.73 13.36
CA LEU A 98 -6.06 -7.74 14.35
C LEU A 98 -5.12 -8.81 13.77
N GLN A 99 -5.40 -9.29 12.56
CA GLN A 99 -4.54 -10.26 11.89
C GLN A 99 -3.15 -9.67 11.58
N TRP A 100 -3.08 -8.41 11.17
CA TRP A 100 -1.83 -7.71 10.95
C TRP A 100 -1.01 -7.68 12.24
N TRP A 101 -1.63 -7.35 13.38
CA TRP A 101 -0.95 -7.35 14.69
C TRP A 101 -0.43 -8.73 15.09
N VAL A 102 -1.22 -9.79 14.89
CA VAL A 102 -0.79 -11.17 15.16
C VAL A 102 0.44 -11.52 14.32
N VAL A 103 0.38 -11.24 13.01
CA VAL A 103 1.47 -11.54 12.08
C VAL A 103 2.70 -10.69 12.40
N ARG A 104 2.54 -9.39 12.66
CA ARG A 104 3.63 -8.47 13.00
C ARG A 104 4.32 -8.85 14.30
N SER A 105 3.57 -9.36 15.28
CA SER A 105 4.09 -9.78 16.60
C SER A 105 4.91 -11.06 16.54
N ALA A 106 4.70 -11.89 15.51
CA ALA A 106 5.53 -13.07 15.30
C ALA A 106 6.97 -12.71 14.90
N PHE A 107 7.18 -11.53 14.30
CA PHE A 107 8.53 -11.02 14.04
C PHE A 107 9.14 -10.49 15.34
N GLN A 108 10.00 -11.29 15.96
CA GLN A 108 10.80 -10.91 17.12
C GLN A 108 11.65 -9.66 16.84
N GLU A 109 11.99 -8.91 17.89
CA GLU A 109 12.90 -7.77 17.74
C GLU A 109 14.29 -8.24 17.30
N CYS A 110 14.64 -7.91 16.07
CA CYS A 110 15.83 -8.40 15.39
C CYS A 110 16.31 -7.39 14.33
N PRO A 111 17.50 -7.60 13.73
CA PRO A 111 17.99 -6.75 12.65
C PRO A 111 16.97 -6.55 11.51
N PHE A 112 16.19 -7.58 11.17
CA PHE A 112 15.16 -7.49 10.14
C PHE A 112 14.04 -6.52 10.54
N THR A 113 13.43 -6.67 11.72
CA THR A 113 12.34 -5.77 12.17
C THR A 113 12.82 -4.33 12.31
N HIS A 114 14.05 -4.12 12.78
CA HIS A 114 14.67 -2.80 12.81
C HIS A 114 14.82 -2.19 11.41
N GLY A 115 15.13 -3.01 10.40
CA GLY A 115 15.19 -2.58 9.00
C GLY A 115 13.84 -2.14 8.46
N VAL A 116 12.79 -2.92 8.73
CA VAL A 116 11.41 -2.59 8.35
C VAL A 116 10.93 -1.32 9.02
N ASN A 117 11.12 -1.21 10.34
CA ASN A 117 10.71 -0.03 11.11
C ASN A 117 11.49 1.22 10.65
N PHE A 118 12.79 1.10 10.40
CA PHE A 118 13.61 2.19 9.87
C PHE A 118 13.14 2.67 8.51
N TRP A 119 12.90 1.75 7.57
CA TRP A 119 12.39 2.08 6.24
C TRP A 119 11.03 2.77 6.29
N ARG A 120 10.10 2.19 7.05
CA ARG A 120 8.72 2.68 7.17
C ARG A 120 8.56 3.90 8.07
N SER A 121 9.62 4.30 8.78
CA SER A 121 9.67 5.60 9.47
C SER A 121 9.57 6.77 8.50
N HIS A 122 9.95 6.56 7.23
CA HIS A 122 9.69 7.54 6.19
C HIS A 122 8.21 7.46 5.80
N PRO A 123 7.41 8.52 6.00
CA PRO A 123 5.95 8.49 5.79
C PRO A 123 5.51 8.14 4.36
N ARG A 124 6.44 8.28 3.41
CA ARG A 124 6.24 8.03 1.98
C ARG A 124 7.02 6.82 1.47
N TRP A 125 7.42 5.89 2.34
CA TRP A 125 8.13 4.67 1.96
C TRP A 125 7.46 3.94 0.78
N TYR A 126 6.12 3.96 0.73
CA TYR A 126 5.36 3.31 -0.32
C TYR A 126 5.47 3.99 -1.69
N MET A 127 6.05 5.19 -1.78
CA MET A 127 6.32 5.91 -3.04
C MET A 127 7.67 5.52 -3.66
N HIS A 128 8.33 4.50 -3.13
CA HIS A 128 9.52 3.91 -3.73
C HIS A 128 9.29 3.53 -5.21
N ARG A 129 10.27 3.82 -6.07
CA ARG A 129 10.20 3.70 -7.53
C ARG A 129 9.64 2.35 -8.00
N VAL A 130 10.10 1.25 -7.42
CA VAL A 130 9.63 -0.11 -7.78
C VAL A 130 8.13 -0.28 -7.54
N LEU A 131 7.61 0.25 -6.42
CA LEU A 131 6.21 0.12 -6.06
C LEU A 131 5.33 1.00 -6.97
N ARG A 132 5.83 2.19 -7.33
CA ARG A 132 5.17 3.06 -8.32
C ARG A 132 5.13 2.45 -9.71
N GLU A 133 6.23 1.87 -10.14
CA GLU A 133 6.35 1.20 -11.43
C GLU A 133 5.41 -0.01 -11.50
N ASP A 134 5.34 -0.80 -10.43
CA ASP A 134 4.39 -1.91 -10.31
C ASP A 134 2.94 -1.42 -10.44
N CYS A 135 2.56 -0.36 -9.71
CA CYS A 135 1.25 0.27 -9.83
C CYS A 135 0.98 0.72 -11.27
N ALA A 136 1.95 1.38 -11.92
CA ALA A 136 1.80 1.87 -13.28
C ALA A 136 1.64 0.74 -14.31
N ARG A 137 2.41 -0.34 -14.18
CA ARG A 137 2.37 -1.52 -15.07
C ARG A 137 1.06 -2.30 -14.96
N ARG A 138 0.40 -2.26 -13.80
CA ARG A 138 -0.97 -2.78 -13.61
C ARG A 138 -2.07 -1.87 -14.14
N GLY A 139 -1.74 -0.71 -14.69
CA GLY A 139 -2.71 0.29 -15.14
C GLY A 139 -3.27 1.18 -14.02
N GLY A 140 -2.61 1.23 -12.86
CA GLY A 140 -3.02 2.04 -11.71
C GLY A 140 -2.78 3.54 -11.86
N CYS A 141 -3.10 4.31 -10.81
CA CYS A 141 -2.99 5.78 -10.78
C CYS A 141 -1.59 6.30 -11.16
N CYS A 142 -0.51 5.57 -10.81
CA CYS A 142 0.87 5.99 -11.09
C CYS A 142 1.19 6.11 -12.58
N ARG A 143 0.47 5.41 -13.48
CA ARG A 143 0.62 5.58 -14.93
C ARG A 143 0.03 6.89 -15.44
N ARG A 144 -1.03 7.38 -14.79
CA ARG A 144 -1.80 8.56 -15.23
C ARG A 144 -1.39 9.85 -14.54
N GLY A 145 -0.66 9.77 -13.42
CA GLY A 145 -0.22 10.96 -12.69
C GLY A 145 -1.32 11.69 -11.93
N CYS A 146 -2.48 11.05 -11.66
CA CYS A 146 -3.61 11.70 -10.99
C CYS A 146 -3.40 12.00 -9.49
N GLY A 147 -2.24 11.70 -8.92
CA GLY A 147 -1.89 12.01 -7.52
C GLY A 147 -2.54 11.15 -6.44
N CYS A 148 -3.47 10.26 -6.78
CA CYS A 148 -4.27 9.51 -5.81
C CYS A 148 -3.41 8.69 -4.84
N CYS A 149 -2.30 8.10 -5.33
CA CYS A 149 -1.37 7.31 -4.51
C CYS A 149 -0.56 8.18 -3.55
N SER A 150 -0.05 9.32 -4.00
CA SER A 150 0.76 10.24 -3.18
C SER A 150 0.02 10.76 -1.95
N ASN A 151 -1.31 10.86 -2.04
CA ASN A 151 -2.17 11.39 -0.97
C ASN A 151 -2.68 10.32 0.02
N ARG A 152 -2.18 9.08 -0.06
CA ARG A 152 -2.65 7.95 0.77
C ARG A 152 -2.21 8.02 2.22
N GLN A 153 -1.27 8.88 2.56
CA GLN A 153 -0.83 9.08 3.95
C GLN A 153 -1.84 9.87 4.79
N ASN A 154 -2.74 10.62 4.16
CA ASN A 154 -3.68 11.52 4.85
C ASN A 154 -4.90 10.81 5.48
N TRP A 155 -4.78 9.52 5.79
CA TRP A 155 -5.87 8.65 6.24
C TRP A 155 -5.56 8.19 7.67
N PRO A 156 -5.81 9.05 8.69
CA PRO A 156 -5.34 8.81 10.05
C PRO A 156 -5.90 7.52 10.66
N ASP A 157 -7.14 7.16 10.30
CA ASP A 157 -7.81 5.96 10.85
C ASP A 157 -7.46 4.67 10.10
N ARG A 158 -6.55 4.73 9.11
CA ARG A 158 -6.21 3.63 8.20
C ARG A 158 -4.69 3.53 7.97
N GLU A 159 -3.90 3.59 9.04
CA GLU A 159 -2.44 3.72 8.97
C GLU A 159 -1.74 2.58 8.21
N PHE A 160 -2.24 1.34 8.34
CA PHE A 160 -1.67 0.16 7.67
C PHE A 160 -2.06 0.04 6.19
N ALA A 161 -2.98 0.89 5.72
CA ALA A 161 -3.44 0.91 4.34
C ALA A 161 -2.65 1.89 3.44
N ALA A 162 -1.51 2.41 3.92
CA ALA A 162 -0.62 3.21 3.07
C ALA A 162 -0.08 2.37 1.90
N GLY A 163 -0.29 2.83 0.67
CA GLY A 163 0.28 2.22 -0.53
C GLY A 163 -0.47 2.50 -1.83
N HIS A 164 -0.09 1.77 -2.87
CA HIS A 164 -0.62 1.97 -4.22
C HIS A 164 -2.01 1.36 -4.44
N CYS A 165 -2.57 1.67 -5.61
CA CYS A 165 -3.89 1.19 -6.02
C CYS A 165 -3.99 -0.33 -6.00
N THR A 166 -5.11 -0.82 -5.50
CA THR A 166 -5.63 -2.15 -5.74
C THR A 166 -6.75 -2.06 -6.79
N PHE A 167 -7.43 -3.17 -7.07
CA PHE A 167 -8.59 -3.18 -7.95
C PHE A 167 -9.80 -2.40 -7.40
N GLU A 168 -9.81 -2.09 -6.11
CA GLU A 168 -10.86 -1.30 -5.44
C GLU A 168 -10.66 0.21 -5.58
N CYS A 169 -9.59 0.67 -6.24
CA CYS A 169 -9.35 2.10 -6.41
C CYS A 169 -10.41 2.74 -7.32
N HIS A 170 -11.31 3.56 -6.75
CA HIS A 170 -12.35 4.26 -7.50
C HIS A 170 -11.82 5.11 -8.67
N CYS A 171 -10.69 5.80 -8.50
CA CYS A 171 -10.04 6.54 -9.60
C CYS A 171 -9.61 5.63 -10.76
N CYS A 172 -9.17 4.41 -10.47
CA CYS A 172 -8.80 3.43 -11.49
C CYS A 172 -10.03 2.77 -12.12
N GLU A 173 -11.08 2.50 -11.34
CA GLU A 173 -12.38 2.04 -11.84
C GLU A 173 -12.96 3.05 -12.85
N ASN A 174 -13.02 4.33 -12.50
CA ASN A 174 -13.54 5.37 -13.37
C ASN A 174 -12.70 5.53 -14.64
N ALA A 175 -11.37 5.52 -14.53
CA ALA A 175 -10.49 5.59 -15.69
C ALA A 175 -10.61 4.37 -16.62
N ARG A 176 -10.93 3.20 -16.05
CA ARG A 176 -11.17 1.96 -16.79
C ARG A 176 -12.56 1.90 -17.41
N GLY A 177 -13.54 2.60 -16.85
CA GLY A 177 -14.91 2.72 -17.36
C GLY A 177 -15.84 1.54 -17.01
N PHE A 178 -15.42 0.62 -16.14
CA PHE A 178 -16.24 -0.51 -15.69
C PHE A 178 -15.75 -1.02 -14.32
N GLU A 179 -16.59 -1.73 -13.57
CA GLU A 179 -16.20 -2.44 -12.35
C GLU A 179 -15.71 -3.86 -12.71
N LEU A 180 -14.72 -4.41 -11.97
CA LEU A 180 -14.32 -5.81 -12.17
C LEU A 180 -15.27 -6.72 -11.39
N SER A 181 -15.68 -7.84 -12.00
CA SER A 181 -16.34 -8.91 -11.25
C SER A 181 -15.39 -9.50 -10.22
N GLN A 182 -15.94 -10.11 -9.16
CA GLN A 182 -15.14 -10.77 -8.12
C GLN A 182 -14.22 -11.85 -8.71
N GLU A 183 -14.70 -12.61 -9.71
CA GLU A 183 -13.92 -13.61 -10.43
C GLU A 183 -12.68 -13.01 -11.11
N LYS A 184 -12.83 -11.85 -11.79
CA LYS A 184 -11.71 -11.15 -12.42
C LYS A 184 -10.74 -10.59 -11.39
N LYS A 185 -11.23 -10.03 -10.29
CA LYS A 185 -10.38 -9.56 -9.17
C LYS A 185 -9.54 -10.72 -8.63
N SER A 186 -10.16 -11.85 -8.34
CA SER A 186 -9.49 -13.08 -7.90
C SER A 186 -8.46 -13.58 -8.91
N PHE A 187 -8.82 -13.62 -10.20
CA PHE A 187 -7.90 -14.03 -11.28
C PHE A 187 -6.64 -13.13 -11.32
N TYR A 188 -6.81 -11.81 -11.32
CA TYR A 188 -5.65 -10.91 -11.35
C TYR A 188 -4.84 -10.93 -10.05
N ASN A 189 -5.48 -11.11 -8.89
CA ASN A 189 -4.77 -11.28 -7.62
C ASN A 189 -3.89 -12.54 -7.63
N GLN A 190 -4.26 -13.60 -8.35
CA GLN A 190 -3.41 -14.78 -8.56
C GLN A 190 -2.22 -14.54 -9.51
N ILE A 191 -2.31 -13.57 -10.41
CA ILE A 191 -1.18 -13.18 -11.28
C ILE A 191 -0.15 -12.41 -10.45
N PHE A 192 -0.61 -11.51 -9.59
CA PHE A 192 0.23 -10.68 -8.73
C PHE A 192 0.31 -11.24 -7.30
N ASP A 193 0.52 -12.54 -7.22
CA ASP A 193 0.45 -13.32 -5.99
C ASP A 193 1.67 -13.08 -5.09
N LEU A 194 1.41 -12.51 -3.91
CA LEU A 194 2.40 -12.28 -2.86
C LEU A 194 2.56 -13.49 -1.92
N GLY A 195 1.79 -14.56 -2.10
CA GLY A 195 1.83 -15.79 -1.33
C GLY A 195 2.77 -16.86 -1.89
N LYS A 196 3.46 -16.59 -3.00
CA LYS A 196 4.38 -17.53 -3.67
C LYS A 196 5.77 -16.94 -3.79
N ASP A 197 6.78 -17.78 -3.56
CA ASP A 197 8.17 -17.45 -3.85
C ASP A 197 8.41 -17.40 -5.36
N ASN A 198 8.32 -16.19 -5.91
CA ASN A 198 8.61 -15.91 -7.31
C ASN A 198 9.31 -14.55 -7.44
N GLY A 199 9.85 -14.25 -8.62
CA GLY A 199 10.58 -12.99 -8.85
C GLY A 199 9.74 -11.74 -8.56
N TYR A 200 8.42 -11.82 -8.72
CA TYR A 200 7.51 -10.74 -8.39
C TYR A 200 7.41 -10.52 -6.87
N PHE A 201 7.22 -11.57 -6.07
CA PHE A 201 7.26 -11.51 -4.61
C PHE A 201 8.57 -10.92 -4.10
N TYR A 202 9.73 -11.44 -4.54
CA TYR A 202 11.03 -10.93 -4.11
C TYR A 202 11.19 -9.45 -4.44
N ARG A 203 10.79 -9.02 -5.64
CA ARG A 203 10.87 -7.62 -6.04
C ARG A 203 10.03 -6.71 -5.15
N ILE A 204 8.79 -7.11 -4.84
CA ILE A 204 7.88 -6.30 -4.02
C ILE A 204 8.29 -6.33 -2.54
N SER A 205 8.69 -7.49 -2.00
CA SER A 205 9.05 -7.63 -0.60
C SER A 205 10.31 -6.82 -0.25
N HIS A 206 11.35 -6.86 -1.08
CA HIS A 206 12.57 -6.07 -0.88
C HIS A 206 12.28 -4.57 -0.84
N SER A 207 11.49 -4.07 -1.79
CA SER A 207 11.16 -2.65 -1.87
C SER A 207 10.17 -2.21 -0.78
N SER A 208 9.16 -3.02 -0.48
CA SER A 208 8.12 -2.69 0.52
C SER A 208 8.65 -2.75 1.96
N LEU A 209 9.56 -3.69 2.25
CA LEU A 209 10.03 -3.95 3.61
C LEU A 209 11.36 -3.27 3.90
N MET A 210 12.27 -3.15 2.93
CA MET A 210 13.61 -2.62 3.17
C MET A 210 13.98 -1.41 2.31
N GLY A 211 13.14 -1.03 1.34
CA GLY A 211 13.47 0.00 0.35
C GLY A 211 14.61 -0.44 -0.60
N LEU A 212 14.80 -1.75 -0.78
CA LEU A 212 15.87 -2.29 -1.61
C LEU A 212 15.40 -2.55 -3.04
N ILE A 213 16.34 -2.41 -3.97
CA ILE A 213 16.26 -2.92 -5.35
C ILE A 213 17.41 -3.91 -5.53
N LEU A 214 17.12 -5.07 -6.11
CA LEU A 214 18.13 -6.09 -6.37
C LEU A 214 19.20 -5.54 -7.33
N TYR A 215 20.48 -5.74 -6.99
CA TYR A 215 21.65 -5.25 -7.76
C TYR A 215 21.77 -3.72 -7.89
N ASN A 216 21.15 -2.96 -6.99
CA ASN A 216 21.29 -1.52 -6.92
C ASN A 216 21.87 -1.11 -5.54
N ASP A 217 22.77 -0.14 -5.53
CA ASP A 217 23.47 0.37 -4.33
C ASP A 217 23.04 1.79 -3.96
N ASP A 218 22.07 2.36 -4.67
CA ASP A 218 21.51 3.67 -4.34
C ASP A 218 20.90 3.64 -2.95
N ASN A 219 20.92 4.77 -2.28
CA ASN A 219 20.27 4.91 -0.99
C ASN A 219 18.75 4.72 -1.14
N PRO A 220 18.13 3.81 -0.37
CA PRO A 220 16.69 3.55 -0.42
C PRO A 220 15.79 4.78 -0.40
N PHE A 221 16.19 5.85 0.31
CA PHE A 221 15.40 7.07 0.41
C PHE A 221 15.48 7.94 -0.84
N ASP A 222 16.58 7.89 -1.59
CA ASP A 222 16.74 8.60 -2.86
C ASP A 222 15.89 7.94 -3.98
N LEU A 223 15.42 6.73 -3.75
CA LEU A 223 14.52 5.97 -4.64
C LEU A 223 13.03 6.26 -4.38
N ILE A 224 12.70 7.15 -3.44
CA ILE A 224 11.32 7.61 -3.19
C ILE A 224 10.98 8.69 -4.22
N ASP A 225 10.24 8.31 -5.27
CA ASP A 225 9.81 9.23 -6.30
C ASP A 225 8.41 9.78 -5.95
N ASP A 226 8.32 11.01 -5.43
CA ASP A 226 7.03 11.70 -5.30
C ASP A 226 6.91 12.87 -6.27
N PRO A 227 6.48 12.63 -7.53
CA PRO A 227 6.15 13.74 -8.40
C PRO A 227 4.89 14.45 -7.87
N PRO A 228 4.83 15.79 -7.98
CA PRO A 228 3.62 16.52 -7.66
C PRO A 228 2.44 15.99 -8.50
N PRO A 229 1.21 16.00 -7.96
CA PRO A 229 0.02 15.64 -8.72
C PRO A 229 -0.10 16.52 -9.96
N ASN A 230 -0.27 15.92 -11.13
CA ASN A 230 -0.72 16.64 -12.32
C ASN A 230 -2.23 16.91 -12.13
N TYR A 231 -2.60 17.98 -11.44
CA TYR A 231 -3.99 18.45 -11.38
C TYR A 231 -4.09 19.78 -12.14
N GLU A 232 -4.74 19.74 -13.31
CA GLU A 232 -5.62 20.84 -13.69
C GLU A 232 -6.86 20.69 -12.80
N THR A 233 -7.00 21.58 -11.82
CA THR A 233 -8.25 21.73 -11.08
C THR A 233 -9.34 22.09 -12.08
N SER A 234 -10.25 21.17 -12.39
CA SER A 234 -11.58 21.59 -12.82
C SER A 234 -12.15 22.39 -11.64
N SER A 235 -12.31 23.67 -11.90
CA SER A 235 -12.75 24.71 -10.99
C SER A 235 -13.91 24.24 -10.11
N ARG A 236 -13.66 24.12 -8.81
CA ARG A 236 -14.71 24.38 -7.81
C ARG A 236 -15.06 25.86 -7.93
N THR A 237 -15.99 26.20 -8.80
CA THR A 237 -16.73 27.44 -8.68
C THR A 237 -17.65 27.30 -7.47
N SER A 238 -17.36 28.15 -6.49
CA SER A 238 -18.20 28.66 -5.40
C SER A 238 -19.70 28.50 -5.58
#